data_AF-A0A0X8LAH9-F1
#
_entry.id   AF-A0A0X8LAH9-F1
#
_cell.length_a   1.000
_cell.length_b   1.000
_cell.length_c   1.000
_cell.angle_alpha   90.00
_cell.angle_beta   90.00
_cell.angle_gamma   90.00
#
_symmetry.space_group_name_H-M   'P 1'
#
loop_
_entity.id
_entity.type
_entity.pdbx_description
1 polymer ?
#
loop_
_entity_poly.entity_id
_entity_poly.type
_entity_poly.pdbx_seq_one_letter_code
_entity_poly.pdbx_strand_id
1 'polypeptide(L)'
;MPMEEFQTVARWFHRRHVYEHNGGEVDERYLKESGDTTVRLKQHIHETQEEAHALIGSMVKMARNVHRGFHEFVEPVDEPIKALKDKEARMAAYR
;
A
#
# COMPACT_ATOMS: atom_id res chain seq x y z
N MET A 1 6.05 6.73 7.81
CA MET A 1 5.93 5.32 8.22
C MET A 1 7.32 4.88 8.66
N PRO A 2 7.49 4.27 9.84
CA PRO A 2 8.79 3.74 10.29
C PRO A 2 9.31 2.64 9.36
N MET A 3 10.63 2.46 9.31
CA MET A 3 11.28 1.47 8.43
C MET A 3 10.83 0.02 8.75
N GLU A 4 10.71 -0.32 10.03
CA GLU A 4 10.26 -1.65 10.46
C GLU A 4 8.82 -1.96 10.00
N GLU A 5 7.94 -0.96 10.06
CA GLU A 5 6.57 -1.07 9.56
C GLU A 5 6.57 -1.30 8.03
N PHE A 6 7.41 -0.56 7.30
CA PHE A 6 7.58 -0.74 5.85
C PHE A 6 8.07 -2.14 5.48
N GLN A 7 9.12 -2.64 6.14
CA GLN A 7 9.65 -3.99 5.91
C GLN A 7 8.63 -5.08 6.22
N THR A 8 7.85 -4.88 7.29
CA THR A 8 6.77 -5.80 7.65
C THR A 8 5.75 -5.86 6.52
N VAL A 9 5.23 -4.71 6.07
CA VAL A 9 4.25 -4.65 4.98
C VAL A 9 4.83 -5.21 3.66
N ALA A 10 6.10 -4.95 3.34
CA ALA A 10 6.74 -5.52 2.17
C ALA A 10 6.72 -7.07 2.21
N ARG A 11 7.03 -7.68 3.36
CA ARG A 11 6.91 -9.14 3.53
C ARG A 11 5.49 -9.64 3.29
N TRP A 12 4.47 -8.93 3.75
CA TRP A 12 3.07 -9.27 3.49
C TRP A 12 2.72 -9.31 2.00
N PHE A 13 3.25 -8.38 1.20
CA PHE A 13 3.08 -8.41 -0.25
C PHE A 13 3.73 -9.65 -0.88
N HIS A 14 4.89 -10.08 -0.39
CA HIS A 14 5.50 -11.34 -0.84
C HIS A 14 4.71 -12.58 -0.37
N ARG A 15 4.09 -12.55 0.83
CA ARG A 15 3.23 -13.65 1.31
C ARG A 15 1.99 -13.85 0.46
N ARG A 16 1.51 -12.82 -0.24
CA ARG A 16 0.39 -12.95 -1.20
C ARG A 16 0.63 -14.07 -2.21
N HIS A 17 1.84 -14.16 -2.77
CA HIS A 17 2.23 -15.24 -3.69
C HIS A 17 2.12 -16.62 -3.03
N VAL A 18 2.57 -16.75 -1.78
CA VAL A 18 2.51 -18.00 -1.02
C VAL A 18 1.06 -18.45 -0.81
N TYR A 19 0.16 -17.52 -0.50
CA TYR A 19 -1.27 -17.81 -0.35
C TYR A 19 -1.97 -18.11 -1.68
N GLU A 20 -1.72 -17.32 -2.71
CA GLU A 20 -2.38 -17.45 -4.02
C GLU A 20 -1.92 -18.70 -4.79
N HIS A 21 -0.66 -19.11 -4.63
CA HIS A 21 -0.06 -20.16 -5.47
C HIS A 21 0.33 -21.43 -4.73
N ASN A 22 0.64 -21.35 -3.43
CA ASN A 22 1.17 -22.49 -2.67
C ASN A 22 0.32 -22.85 -1.44
N GLY A 23 -0.92 -22.36 -1.35
CA GLY A 23 -1.83 -22.70 -0.26
C GLY A 23 -1.32 -22.32 1.13
N GLY A 24 -0.41 -21.35 1.23
CA GLY A 24 0.23 -20.97 2.48
C GLY A 24 1.58 -21.65 2.74
N GLU A 25 2.04 -22.57 1.90
CA GLU A 25 3.33 -23.24 2.04
C GLU A 25 4.49 -22.41 1.45
N VAL A 26 5.47 -22.09 2.29
CA VAL A 26 6.67 -21.33 1.92
C VAL A 26 7.48 -22.05 0.84
N ASP A 27 7.79 -21.31 -0.23
CA ASP A 27 8.67 -21.75 -1.31
C ASP A 27 9.98 -20.96 -1.39
N GLU A 28 10.87 -21.41 -2.29
CA GLU A 28 12.17 -20.79 -2.50
C GLU A 28 12.05 -19.36 -3.02
N ARG A 29 11.04 -19.09 -3.85
CA ARG A 29 10.77 -17.76 -4.41
C ARG A 29 10.46 -16.77 -3.28
N TYR A 30 9.57 -17.13 -2.37
CA TYR A 30 9.25 -16.31 -1.21
C TYR A 30 10.49 -16.00 -0.39
N LEU A 31 11.28 -17.00 0.00
CA LEU A 31 12.47 -16.78 0.83
C LEU A 31 13.49 -15.87 0.15
N LYS A 32 13.70 -16.07 -1.15
CA LYS A 32 14.65 -15.28 -1.94
C LYS A 32 14.21 -13.83 -2.13
N GLU A 33 12.93 -13.60 -2.43
CA GLU A 33 12.41 -12.26 -2.72
C GLU A 33 12.12 -11.45 -1.44
N SER A 34 11.59 -12.09 -0.40
CA SER A 34 11.22 -11.43 0.85
C SER A 34 12.39 -11.24 1.82
N GLY A 35 13.42 -12.09 1.74
CA GLY A 35 14.48 -12.16 2.73
C GLY A 35 14.01 -12.57 4.14
N ASP A 36 12.83 -13.18 4.26
CA ASP A 36 12.23 -13.50 5.55
C ASP A 36 12.97 -14.65 6.26
N THR A 37 13.65 -14.33 7.35
CA THR A 37 14.41 -15.30 8.16
C THR A 37 13.59 -15.93 9.28
N THR A 38 12.30 -15.58 9.42
CA THR A 38 11.45 -16.10 10.51
C THR A 38 10.71 -17.37 10.15
N VAL A 39 10.81 -17.85 8.91
CA VAL A 39 10.17 -19.07 8.42
C VAL A 39 11.17 -19.97 7.68
N ARG A 40 10.79 -21.22 7.43
CA ARG A 40 11.61 -22.20 6.70
C ARG A 40 10.92 -22.66 5.42
N LEU A 41 11.70 -23.15 4.46
CA LEU A 41 11.16 -23.78 3.26
C LEU A 41 10.19 -24.90 3.65
N LYS A 42 9.05 -25.02 2.95
CA LYS A 42 7.96 -25.96 3.24
C LYS A 42 7.17 -25.72 4.54
N GLN A 43 7.47 -24.67 5.29
CA GLN A 43 6.64 -24.28 6.44
C GLN A 43 5.31 -23.67 5.96
N HIS A 44 4.20 -24.01 6.60
CA HIS A 44 2.92 -23.32 6.38
C HIS A 44 2.86 -22.03 7.20
N ILE A 45 2.43 -20.93 6.57
CA ILE A 45 2.19 -19.65 7.23
C ILE A 45 0.69 -19.49 7.47
N HIS A 46 0.34 -19.17 8.71
CA HIS A 46 -1.01 -18.77 9.09
C HIS A 46 -0.95 -17.41 9.77
N GLU A 47 -1.88 -16.54 9.38
CA GLU A 47 -1.97 -15.20 9.92
C GLU A 47 -3.05 -15.15 11.00
N THR A 48 -2.76 -14.39 12.04
CA THR A 48 -3.70 -14.05 13.09
C THR A 48 -4.59 -12.88 12.69
N GLN A 49 -5.69 -12.70 13.42
CA GLN A 49 -6.59 -11.57 13.20
C GLN A 49 -5.89 -10.23 13.49
N GLU A 50 -5.07 -10.20 14.53
CA GLU A 50 -4.28 -9.06 14.96
C GLU A 50 -3.31 -8.60 13.86
N GLU A 51 -2.64 -9.57 13.23
CA GLU A 51 -1.74 -9.36 12.09
C GLU A 51 -2.48 -8.76 10.88
N ALA A 52 -3.66 -9.27 10.55
CA ALA A 52 -4.49 -8.73 9.48
C ALA A 52 -4.93 -7.28 9.76
N HIS A 53 -5.36 -6.98 10.98
CA HIS A 53 -5.70 -5.60 11.36
C HIS A 53 -4.50 -4.66 11.30
N ALA A 54 -3.32 -5.11 11.72
CA ALA A 54 -2.09 -4.34 11.63
C ALA A 54 -1.71 -4.03 10.17
N LEU A 55 -1.87 -5.00 9.27
CA LEU A 55 -1.67 -4.81 7.83
C LEU A 55 -2.63 -3.75 7.27
N ILE A 56 -3.93 -3.88 7.54
CA ILE A 56 -4.95 -2.92 7.07
C ILE A 56 -4.62 -1.50 7.56
N GLY A 57 -4.24 -1.36 8.83
CA GLY A 57 -3.82 -0.07 9.39
C GLY A 57 -2.62 0.52 8.66
N SER A 58 -1.65 -0.32 8.31
CA SER A 58 -0.45 0.09 7.55
C SER A 58 -0.79 0.49 6.11
N MET A 59 -1.70 -0.23 5.45
CA MET A 59 -2.20 0.10 4.11
C MET A 59 -2.88 1.47 4.07
N VAL A 60 -3.70 1.80 5.07
CA VAL A 60 -4.33 3.13 5.18
C VAL A 60 -3.27 4.24 5.30
N LYS A 61 -2.20 4.01 6.07
CA LYS A 61 -1.08 4.96 6.15
C LYS A 61 -0.38 5.13 4.80
N MET A 62 -0.14 4.04 4.07
CA MET A 62 0.44 4.11 2.72
C MET A 62 -0.44 4.93 1.77
N ALA A 63 -1.74 4.64 1.73
CA ALA A 63 -2.68 5.36 0.89
C ALA A 63 -2.71 6.87 1.21
N ARG A 64 -2.70 7.24 2.50
CA ARG A 64 -2.61 8.64 2.92
C ARG A 64 -1.30 9.31 2.53
N ASN A 65 -0.17 8.59 2.61
CA ASN A 65 1.13 9.14 2.20
C ASN A 65 1.15 9.39 0.69
N VAL A 66 0.68 8.44 -0.11
CA VAL A 66 0.57 8.59 -1.58
C VAL A 66 -0.36 9.74 -1.93
N HIS A 67 -1.53 9.82 -1.27
CA HIS A 67 -2.48 10.90 -1.52
C HIS A 67 -1.92 12.28 -1.16
N ARG A 68 -1.24 12.41 -0.01
CA ARG A 68 -0.63 13.66 0.42
C ARG A 68 0.50 14.10 -0.50
N GLY A 69 1.38 13.17 -0.88
CA GLY A 69 2.50 13.43 -1.78
C GLY A 69 2.15 13.31 -3.26
N PHE A 70 0.87 13.19 -3.63
CA PHE A 70 0.47 12.91 -5.01
C PHE A 70 1.04 13.92 -5.99
N HIS A 71 1.03 15.19 -5.60
CA HIS A 71 1.54 16.28 -6.43
C HIS A 71 3.08 16.38 -6.48
N GLU A 72 3.80 15.63 -5.64
CA GLU A 72 5.26 15.46 -5.76
C GLU A 72 5.62 14.50 -6.89
N PHE A 73 4.73 13.56 -7.22
CA PHE A 73 4.92 12.59 -8.31
C PHE A 73 4.22 13.00 -9.61
N VAL A 74 3.10 13.70 -9.49
CA VAL A 74 2.26 14.15 -10.61
C VAL A 74 2.12 15.66 -10.49
N GLU A 75 2.92 16.39 -11.27
CA GLU A 75 2.89 17.85 -11.27
C GLU A 75 1.46 18.36 -11.56
N PRO A 76 0.99 19.37 -10.81
CA PRO A 76 -0.28 20.00 -11.11
C PRO A 76 -0.29 20.61 -12.51
N VAL A 77 -1.36 20.37 -13.26
CA VAL A 77 -1.61 21.05 -14.54
C VAL A 77 -2.51 22.26 -14.27
N ASP A 78 -2.07 23.45 -14.68
CA ASP A 78 -2.77 24.71 -14.37
C ASP A 78 -4.13 24.84 -15.05
N GLU A 79 -4.28 24.31 -16.27
CA GLU A 79 -5.48 24.52 -17.09
C GLU A 79 -6.77 23.97 -16.44
N PRO A 80 -6.83 22.70 -15.97
CA PRO A 80 -8.00 22.20 -15.24
C PRO A 80 -8.30 22.96 -13.94
N ILE A 81 -7.25 23.38 -13.22
CA ILE A 81 -7.38 24.12 -11.95
C ILE A 81 -8.03 25.48 -12.20
N LYS A 82 -7.62 26.17 -13.26
CA LYS A 82 -8.21 27.45 -13.67
C LYS A 82 -9.67 27.28 -14.10
N ALA A 83 -9.96 26.27 -14.92
CA ALA A 83 -11.32 25.99 -15.40
C ALA A 83 -12.31 25.74 -14.26
N LEU A 84 -11.87 25.05 -13.20
CA LEU A 84 -12.68 24.83 -11.99
C LEU A 84 -12.95 26.14 -11.24
N LYS A 85 -11.91 26.95 -10.99
CA LYS A 85 -12.04 28.25 -10.31
C LYS A 85 -12.99 29.19 -11.07
N ASP A 86 -12.88 29.25 -12.40
CA ASP A 86 -13.74 30.08 -13.24
C ASP A 86 -15.21 29.59 -13.21
N LYS A 87 -15.44 28.28 -13.07
CA LYS A 87 -16.79 27.71 -12.89
C LYS A 87 -17.39 28.09 -11.53
N GLU A 88 -16.61 27.98 -10.46
CA GLU A 88 -17.06 28.32 -9.10
C GLU A 88 -17.38 29.81 -8.97
N ALA A 89 -16.52 30.69 -9.52
CA ALA A 89 -16.74 32.13 -9.54
C ALA A 89 -18.05 32.50 -10.28
N ARG A 90 -18.31 31.86 -11.42
CA ARG A 90 -19.59 32.04 -12.15
C ARG A 90 -20.77 31.61 -11.30
N MET A 91 -20.73 30.42 -10.67
CA MET A 91 -21.83 29.92 -9.84
C MET A 91 -22.11 30.81 -8.62
N ALA A 92 -21.07 31.35 -7.98
CA ALA A 92 -21.22 32.26 -6.85
C ALA A 92 -21.85 33.60 -7.25
N ALA A 93 -21.60 34.09 -8.46
CA ALA A 93 -22.18 35.34 -8.96
C ALA A 93 -23.69 35.25 -9.26
N TYR A 94 -24.25 34.04 -9.41
CA TYR A 94 -25.67 33.79 -9.62
C TYR A 94 -26.44 33.44 -8.33
N ARG A 95 -25.78 33.52 -7.17
CA ARG A 95 -26.33 33.15 -5.86
C ARG A 95 -26.58 34.40 -5.02
#